data_AF-A0A7S1Z431-F1
#
_entry.id   AF-A0A7S1Z431-F1
#
_cell.length_a   1.000
_cell.length_b   1.000
_cell.length_c   1.000
_cell.angle_alpha   90.00
_cell.angle_beta   90.00
_cell.angle_gamma   90.00
#
_symmetry.space_group_name_H-M   'P 1'
#
loop_
_entity.id
_entity.type
_entity.pdbx_description
1 polymer ?
#
loop_
_entity_poly.entity_id
_entity_poly.type
_entity_poly.pdbx_seq_one_letter_code
_entity_poly.pdbx_strand_id
1 'polypeptide(L)'
;AEGGHGPDKIDFFYLPIDFKNKCNRGYAFVNFVDHCDIVSFHSRYNGKRWRVFNSDKICNITYARIQGKAAMMKRFQNSALMEKDDEYKPLVFVSHGADKGDREEFPPSLPKQQIYEQ
;
A
#
# COMPACT_ATOMS: atom_id res chain seq x y z
N ALA A 1 -6.11 5.03 -14.26
CA ALA A 1 -4.74 4.47 -14.32
C ALA A 1 -4.63 3.56 -15.54
N GLU A 2 -3.80 3.91 -16.53
CA GLU A 2 -3.57 3.09 -17.73
C GLU A 2 -2.86 1.79 -17.34
N GLY A 3 -3.63 0.73 -17.12
CA GLY A 3 -3.07 -0.57 -16.70
C GLY A 3 -4.04 -1.51 -16.00
N GLY A 4 -5.22 -1.05 -15.60
CA GLY A 4 -6.25 -1.92 -15.02
C GLY A 4 -5.97 -2.38 -13.58
N HIS A 5 -5.10 -1.67 -12.85
CA HIS A 5 -4.75 -1.96 -11.46
C HIS A 5 -5.10 -0.78 -10.54
N GLY A 6 -6.30 -0.22 -10.71
CA GLY A 6 -6.76 0.95 -9.98
C GLY A 6 -7.34 0.59 -8.60
N PRO A 7 -7.95 1.60 -7.92
CA PRO A 7 -8.65 1.41 -6.65
C PRO A 7 -9.76 0.34 -6.70
N ASP A 8 -10.28 0.03 -7.88
CA ASP A 8 -11.24 -1.04 -8.10
C ASP A 8 -10.63 -2.46 -7.95
N LYS A 9 -9.30 -2.58 -7.93
CA LYS A 9 -8.55 -3.85 -7.79
C LYS A 9 -7.70 -3.93 -6.55
N ILE A 10 -7.33 -2.80 -5.95
CA ILE A 10 -6.51 -2.72 -4.75
C ILE A 10 -7.29 -2.07 -3.61
N ASP A 11 -7.09 -2.53 -2.39
CA ASP A 11 -7.75 -1.97 -1.21
C ASP A 11 -6.78 -1.41 -0.17
N PHE A 12 -5.47 -1.54 -0.43
CA PHE A 12 -4.40 -0.93 0.33
C PHE A 12 -3.20 -0.60 -0.56
N PHE A 13 -2.64 0.60 -0.43
CA PHE A 13 -1.39 1.00 -1.07
C PHE A 13 -0.56 1.87 -0.13
N TYR A 14 0.73 1.61 0.00
CA TYR A 14 1.61 2.45 0.81
C TYR A 14 3.01 2.56 0.21
N LEU A 15 3.46 3.79 -0.03
CA LEU A 15 4.80 4.13 -0.50
C LEU A 15 5.52 4.92 0.60
N PRO A 16 6.40 4.30 1.40
CA PRO A 16 7.17 5.00 2.41
C PRO A 16 8.03 6.11 1.80
N ILE A 17 7.93 7.30 2.38
CA ILE A 17 8.75 8.46 2.02
C ILE A 17 9.87 8.65 3.05
N ASP A 18 11.07 8.92 2.56
CA ASP A 18 12.15 9.50 3.34
C ASP A 18 11.94 11.02 3.40
N PHE A 19 11.46 11.50 4.56
CA PHE A 19 11.18 12.92 4.79
C PHE A 19 12.41 13.82 4.68
N LYS A 20 13.60 13.29 4.99
CA LYS A 20 14.84 14.07 4.94
C LYS A 20 15.25 14.33 3.49
N ASN A 21 15.17 13.29 2.67
CA ASN A 21 15.63 13.32 1.27
C ASN A 21 14.50 13.61 0.27
N LYS A 22 13.25 13.74 0.76
CA LYS A 22 12.03 13.98 -0.05
C LYS A 22 11.87 13.01 -1.21
N CYS A 23 12.18 11.74 -0.98
CA CYS A 23 12.09 10.68 -1.99
C CYS A 23 11.50 9.40 -1.39
N ASN A 24 10.99 8.51 -2.24
CA ASN A 24 10.53 7.21 -1.77
C ASN A 24 11.71 6.33 -1.31
N ARG A 25 11.45 5.42 -0.37
CA ARG A 25 12.46 4.48 0.15
C ARG A 25 12.77 3.32 -0.80
N GLY A 26 12.23 3.32 -2.02
CA GLY A 26 12.52 2.31 -3.05
C GLY A 26 11.67 1.04 -3.00
N TYR A 27 10.64 0.99 -2.15
CA TYR A 27 9.67 -0.12 -2.09
C TYR A 27 8.28 0.40 -1.75
N ALA A 28 7.25 -0.37 -2.04
CA ALA A 28 5.86 -0.08 -1.71
C ALA A 28 5.13 -1.36 -1.29
N PHE A 29 4.03 -1.21 -0.57
CA PHE A 29 3.09 -2.29 -0.27
C PHE A 29 1.81 -2.06 -1.07
N VAL A 30 1.28 -3.12 -1.66
CA VAL A 30 0.00 -3.11 -2.37
C VAL A 30 -0.77 -4.37 -1.95
N ASN A 31 -2.02 -4.21 -1.54
CA ASN A 31 -2.93 -5.33 -1.32
C ASN A 31 -3.96 -5.34 -2.45
N PHE A 32 -4.05 -6.45 -3.16
CA PHE A 32 -5.07 -6.69 -4.18
C PHE A 32 -6.28 -7.37 -3.54
N VAL A 33 -7.47 -7.01 -4.00
CA VAL A 33 -8.73 -7.63 -3.54
C VAL A 33 -8.84 -9.07 -4.06
N ASP A 34 -8.44 -9.30 -5.32
CA ASP A 34 -8.43 -10.61 -5.96
C ASP A 34 -7.01 -11.02 -6.34
N HIS A 35 -6.63 -12.26 -6.02
CA HIS A 35 -5.32 -12.81 -6.35
C HIS A 35 -5.06 -12.89 -7.86
N CYS A 36 -6.11 -12.97 -8.69
CA CYS A 36 -5.99 -13.00 -10.15
C CYS A 36 -5.36 -11.71 -10.68
N ASP A 37 -5.63 -10.56 -10.04
CA ASP A 37 -5.07 -9.27 -10.42
C ASP A 37 -3.57 -9.17 -10.08
N ILE A 38 -3.07 -9.97 -9.14
CA ILE A 38 -1.63 -10.07 -8.83
C ILE A 38 -0.88 -10.68 -10.01
N VAL A 39 -1.44 -11.70 -10.67
CA VAL A 39 -0.78 -12.41 -11.77
C VAL A 39 -0.55 -11.48 -12.96
N SER A 40 -1.59 -10.72 -13.34
CA SER A 40 -1.50 -9.75 -14.43
C SER A 40 -0.56 -8.60 -14.08
N PHE A 41 -0.59 -8.11 -12.83
CA PHE A 41 0.32 -7.08 -12.34
C PHE A 41 1.79 -7.57 -12.38
N HIS A 42 2.05 -8.75 -11.83
CA HIS A 42 3.39 -9.35 -11.79
C HIS A 42 3.93 -9.57 -13.21
N SER A 43 3.13 -10.14 -14.12
CA SER A 43 3.56 -10.35 -15.51
C SER A 43 3.88 -9.04 -16.24
N ARG A 44 3.18 -7.96 -15.91
CA ARG A 44 3.35 -6.66 -16.56
C ARG A 44 4.56 -5.90 -16.04
N TYR A 45 4.81 -5.91 -14.73
CA TYR A 45 5.78 -5.03 -14.09
C TYR A 45 7.04 -5.74 -13.58
N ASN A 46 6.96 -7.00 -13.15
CA ASN A 46 8.11 -7.69 -12.59
C ASN A 46 9.23 -7.87 -13.63
N GLY A 47 10.46 -7.60 -13.22
CA GLY A 47 11.64 -7.65 -14.10
C GLY A 47 11.68 -6.55 -15.16
N LYS A 48 10.78 -5.56 -15.12
CA LYS A 48 10.78 -4.43 -16.06
C LYS A 48 11.48 -3.21 -15.44
N ARG A 49 12.13 -2.42 -16.29
CA ARG A 49 12.75 -1.15 -15.90
C ARG A 49 11.67 -0.07 -15.68
N TRP A 50 11.86 0.76 -14.67
CA TRP A 50 11.07 1.99 -14.53
C TRP A 50 11.41 2.98 -15.65
N ARG A 51 10.43 3.29 -16.51
CA ARG A 51 10.65 4.16 -17.69
C ARG A 51 10.71 5.65 -17.37
N VAL A 52 10.43 6.02 -16.13
CA VAL A 52 10.33 7.40 -15.68
C VAL A 52 11.58 7.77 -14.87
N PHE A 53 11.99 9.03 -14.93
CA PHE A 53 13.12 9.60 -14.17
C PHE A 53 14.50 9.01 -14.52
N ASN A 54 14.71 8.51 -15.75
CA ASN A 54 15.98 7.91 -16.19
C ASN A 54 16.50 6.82 -15.23
N SER A 55 15.59 6.09 -14.59
CA SER A 55 15.98 5.10 -13.60
C SER A 55 16.42 3.80 -14.26
N ASP A 56 17.62 3.32 -13.93
CA ASP A 56 18.06 1.97 -14.27
C ASP A 56 17.49 0.89 -13.35
N LYS A 57 16.68 1.28 -12.35
CA LYS A 57 16.08 0.33 -11.40
C LYS A 57 15.14 -0.62 -12.13
N ILE A 58 15.26 -1.90 -11.80
CA ILE A 58 14.39 -2.98 -12.26
C ILE A 58 13.37 -3.27 -11.16
N CYS A 59 12.09 -3.30 -11.51
CA CYS A 59 11.01 -3.64 -10.59
C CYS A 59 11.13 -5.12 -10.20
N ASN A 60 11.11 -5.38 -8.89
CA ASN A 60 11.03 -6.72 -8.34
C ASN A 60 9.79 -6.80 -7.43
N ILE A 61 8.95 -7.79 -7.65
CA ILE A 61 7.69 -7.99 -6.93
C ILE A 61 7.80 -9.29 -6.15
N THR A 62 7.60 -9.20 -4.85
CA THR A 62 7.57 -10.35 -3.93
C THR A 62 6.39 -10.24 -2.99
N TYR A 63 5.97 -11.36 -2.41
CA TYR A 63 4.95 -11.33 -1.38
C TYR A 63 5.47 -10.64 -0.12
N ALA A 64 4.65 -9.75 0.45
CA ALA A 64 4.95 -9.11 1.72
C ALA A 64 4.91 -10.13 2.88
N ARG A 65 5.69 -9.87 3.94
CA ARG A 65 5.68 -10.73 5.13
C ARG A 65 4.34 -10.70 5.88
N ILE A 66 3.73 -9.53 5.95
CA ILE A 66 2.37 -9.35 6.46
C ILE A 66 1.45 -9.44 5.23
N GLN A 67 0.28 -10.08 5.35
CA GLN A 67 -0.65 -10.30 4.25
C GLN A 67 -2.06 -9.80 4.62
N GLY A 68 -2.76 -9.22 3.66
CA GLY A 68 -4.13 -8.73 3.80
C GLY A 68 -4.26 -7.32 4.37
N LYS A 69 -5.28 -6.61 3.90
CA LYS A 69 -5.63 -5.24 4.30
C LYS A 69 -5.73 -5.06 5.82
N ALA A 70 -6.48 -5.91 6.52
CA ALA A 70 -6.71 -5.78 7.97
C ALA A 70 -5.42 -5.86 8.79
N ALA A 71 -4.54 -6.81 8.47
CA ALA A 71 -3.26 -6.96 9.15
C ALA A 71 -2.31 -5.78 8.85
N MET A 72 -2.36 -5.26 7.63
CA MET A 72 -1.62 -4.05 7.24
C MET A 72 -2.12 -2.83 7.99
N MET A 73 -3.44 -2.65 8.06
CA MET A 73 -4.04 -1.54 8.79
C MET A 73 -3.63 -1.58 10.26
N LYS A 74 -3.75 -2.73 10.92
CA LYS A 74 -3.31 -2.93 12.31
C LYS A 74 -1.82 -2.61 12.51
N ARG A 75 -0.97 -2.98 11.56
CA ARG A 75 0.47 -2.69 11.62
C ARG A 75 0.77 -1.19 11.61
N PHE A 76 0.04 -0.42 10.82
CA PHE A 76 0.28 1.03 10.69
C PHE A 76 -0.54 1.87 11.69
N GLN A 77 -1.62 1.34 12.26
CA GLN A 77 -2.50 2.04 13.20
C GLN A 77 -1.77 2.63 14.41
N ASN A 78 -0.72 1.97 14.90
CA ASN A 78 0.08 2.41 16.04
C ASN A 78 1.46 2.95 15.64
N SER A 79 1.68 3.20 14.35
CA SER A 79 2.92 3.79 13.85
C SER A 79 2.89 5.31 14.00
N ALA A 80 4.05 5.92 14.28
CA ALA A 80 4.27 7.36 14.21
C ALA A 80 3.91 7.98 12.84
N LEU A 81 3.66 7.14 11.82
CA LEU A 81 3.13 7.52 10.52
C LEU A 81 1.73 8.15 10.60
N MET A 82 0.90 7.76 11.57
CA MET A 82 -0.48 8.25 11.68
C MET A 82 -0.56 9.71 12.15
N GLU A 83 0.53 10.22 12.74
CA GLU A 83 0.69 11.62 13.16
C GLU A 83 1.23 12.53 12.05
N LYS A 84 1.45 12.00 10.84
CA LYS A 84 1.96 12.77 9.68
C LYS A 84 0.83 13.34 8.83
N ASP A 85 1.19 14.16 7.86
CA ASP A 85 0.25 14.66 6.85
C ASP A 85 -0.33 13.49 6.04
N ASP A 86 -1.56 13.65 5.56
CA ASP A 86 -2.31 12.58 4.88
C ASP A 86 -1.62 12.07 3.60
N GLU A 87 -0.83 12.91 2.93
CA GLU A 87 -0.07 12.53 1.73
C GLU A 87 0.98 11.43 2.02
N TYR A 88 1.43 11.31 3.28
CA TYR A 88 2.40 10.31 3.68
C TYR A 88 1.79 9.04 4.27
N LYS A 89 0.46 9.04 4.48
CA LYS A 89 -0.25 7.90 5.07
C LYS A 89 -0.55 6.84 4.00
N PRO A 90 -0.78 5.58 4.43
CA PRO A 90 -1.29 4.56 3.53
C PRO A 90 -2.59 4.99 2.88
N LEU A 91 -2.74 4.58 1.63
CA LEU A 91 -3.97 4.66 0.89
C LEU A 91 -4.82 3.42 1.16
N VAL A 92 -6.07 3.62 1.60
CA VAL A 92 -7.02 2.55 1.91
C VAL A 92 -8.28 2.75 1.07
N PHE A 93 -8.82 1.67 0.52
CA PHE A 93 -10.02 1.70 -0.32
C PHE A 93 -11.02 0.62 0.09
N VAL A 94 -12.30 0.85 -0.20
CA VAL A 94 -13.36 -0.12 0.05
C VAL A 94 -13.16 -1.35 -0.85
N SER A 95 -13.10 -2.54 -0.25
CA SER A 95 -12.75 -3.79 -0.98
C SER A 95 -13.91 -4.37 -1.80
N HIS A 96 -15.15 -4.17 -1.36
CA HIS A 96 -16.35 -4.84 -1.92
C HIS A 96 -17.59 -3.95 -1.81
N GLY A 97 -18.62 -4.24 -2.61
CA GLY A 97 -19.90 -3.53 -2.57
C GLY A 97 -20.02 -2.45 -3.64
N ALA A 98 -21.05 -1.61 -3.51
CA ALA A 98 -21.33 -0.51 -4.44
C ALA A 98 -20.22 0.55 -4.44
N ASP A 99 -19.61 0.77 -3.27
CA ASP A 99 -18.58 1.79 -3.05
C ASP A 99 -17.16 1.24 -3.32
N LYS A 100 -17.03 0.09 -3.99
CA LYS A 100 -15.72 -0.55 -4.22
C LYS A 100 -14.76 0.40 -4.94
N GLY A 101 -13.58 0.58 -4.33
CA GLY A 101 -12.54 1.48 -4.81
C GLY A 101 -12.66 2.92 -4.31
N ASP A 102 -13.72 3.26 -3.59
CA ASP A 102 -13.82 4.53 -2.90
C ASP A 102 -12.83 4.61 -1.74
N ARG A 103 -12.45 5.85 -1.42
CA ARG A 103 -11.47 6.14 -0.40
C ARG A 103 -12.01 5.81 0.99
N GLU A 104 -11.24 5.07 1.77
CA GLU A 104 -11.54 4.78 3.19
C GLU A 104 -10.54 5.53 4.10
N GLU A 105 -11.03 6.04 5.21
CA GLU A 105 -10.18 6.62 6.25
C GLU A 105 -9.52 5.52 7.08
N PHE A 106 -8.34 5.83 7.61
CA PHE A 106 -7.68 4.92 8.51
C PHE A 106 -8.39 4.92 9.87
N PRO A 107 -8.60 3.77 10.51
CA PRO A 107 -9.22 3.73 11.83
C PRO A 107 -8.39 4.54 12.85
N PRO A 108 -9.06 5.20 13.82
CA PRO A 108 -8.37 5.92 14.88
C PRO A 108 -7.45 4.98 15.66
N SER A 109 -6.37 5.53 16.22
CA SER A 109 -5.41 4.75 17.01
C SER A 109 -6.09 4.07 18.22
N LEU A 110 -5.66 2.85 18.53
CA LEU A 110 -6.20 2.13 19.69
C LEU A 110 -5.66 2.75 20.99
N PRO A 111 -6.43 2.68 22.11
CA PRO A 111 -5.95 3.09 23.42
C PRO A 111 -4.71 2.29 23.84
N LYS A 112 -3.74 2.96 24.49
CA LYS A 112 -2.43 2.39 24.88
C LYS A 112 -2.50 1.07 25.68
N GLN A 113 -3.61 0.76 26.34
CA GLN A 113 -3.79 -0.46 27.13
C GLN A 113 -3.84 -1.75 26.30
N GLN A 114 -4.26 -1.69 25.03
CA GLN A 114 -4.36 -2.88 24.15
C GLN A 114 -3.06 -3.23 23.42
N ILE A 115 -2.01 -2.42 23.60
CA ILE A 115 -0.71 -2.56 22.92
C ILE A 115 0.18 -3.57 23.65
N TYR A 116 0.01 -3.74 24.97
CA TYR A 116 0.86 -4.59 25.82
C TYR A 116 0.47 -6.07 25.85
N GLU A 117 -0.59 -6.48 25.15
CA GLU A 117 -1.06 -7.87 25.10
C GLU A 117 -0.67 -8.62 23.80
N GLN A 118 0.32 -8.13 23.04
CA GLN A 118 0.82 -8.74 21.79
C GLN A 118 2.35 -8.74 21.73
#